data_AF-A0ABD3AIL7-F1
#
_entry.id   AF-A0ABD3AIL7-F1
#
_cell.length_a   1.000
_cell.length_b   1.000
_cell.length_c   1.000
_cell.angle_alpha   90.00
_cell.angle_beta   90.00
_cell.angle_gamma   90.00
#
_symmetry.space_group_name_H-M   'P 1'
#
loop_
_entity.id
_entity.type
_entity.pdbx_description
1 polymer ?
#
loop_
_entity_poly.entity_id
_entity_poly.type
_entity_poly.pdbx_seq_one_letter_code
_entity_poly.pdbx_strand_id
1 'polypeptide(L)'
;MRVCTRSLEVWRMGVVNYLEALKLQDKLVSDRKAGKITDTLLSLQHPPTYTLGKRRTVHNLLVSELQLKSMGTERHYTQSGASLYGVKVRAGESGETGVWVGERKIGAIGFRISSGITSHGLAFNIDPDLSYFEHIVPCGSADKEVTSLNKEVDINLPTEEVIHEQLVSCFERLFGNTNVIWRENPSVYDQQN
;
A
#
# COMPACT_ATOMS: atom_id res chain seq x y z
N MET A 1 -27.30 23.45 1.10
CA MET A 1 -26.16 22.55 0.83
C MET A 1 -26.51 21.16 1.33
N ARG A 2 -26.55 20.13 0.48
CA ARG A 2 -26.62 18.74 0.96
C ARG A 2 -25.24 18.39 1.52
N VAL A 3 -25.14 18.20 2.83
CA VAL A 3 -24.01 17.49 3.43
C VAL A 3 -24.13 16.05 2.93
N CYS A 4 -23.36 15.70 1.90
CA CYS A 4 -23.28 14.33 1.42
C CYS A 4 -22.44 13.56 2.45
N THR A 5 -23.10 12.83 3.34
CA THR A 5 -22.41 11.97 4.31
C THR A 5 -21.66 10.89 3.55
N ARG A 6 -20.32 10.99 3.50
CA ARG A 6 -19.47 9.96 2.91
C ARG A 6 -19.19 8.91 3.97
N SER A 7 -19.60 7.68 3.68
CA SER A 7 -19.35 6.52 4.54
C SER A 7 -18.09 5.82 4.06
N LEU A 8 -17.13 5.61 4.96
CA LEU A 8 -15.92 4.84 4.70
C LEU A 8 -16.04 3.49 5.41
N GLU A 9 -15.84 2.40 4.69
CA GLU A 9 -15.69 1.08 5.32
C GLU A 9 -14.20 0.77 5.49
N VAL A 10 -13.77 0.41 6.69
CA VAL A 10 -12.37 0.11 7.01
C VAL A 10 -12.26 -1.37 7.33
N TRP A 11 -11.50 -2.10 6.51
CA TRP A 11 -11.30 -3.54 6.67
C TRP A 11 -9.94 -3.78 7.31
N ARG A 12 -9.92 -4.30 8.53
CA ARG A 12 -8.72 -4.72 9.25
C ARG A 12 -8.46 -6.18 8.93
N MET A 13 -7.40 -6.45 8.17
CA MET A 13 -7.15 -7.77 7.55
C MET A 13 -5.97 -8.53 8.15
N GLY A 14 -5.24 -7.94 9.11
CA GLY A 14 -4.00 -8.50 9.64
C GLY A 14 -2.94 -8.72 8.55
N VAL A 15 -2.25 -9.86 8.59
CA VAL A 15 -1.22 -10.24 7.60
C VAL A 15 -1.86 -11.00 6.43
N VAL A 16 -1.73 -10.48 5.22
CA VAL A 16 -2.32 -11.03 3.99
C VAL A 16 -1.24 -11.24 2.93
N ASN A 17 -1.26 -12.36 2.20
CA ASN A 17 -0.38 -12.52 1.04
C ASN A 17 -0.64 -11.42 -0.01
N TYR A 18 0.43 -10.91 -0.62
CA TYR A 18 0.35 -9.79 -1.56
C TYR A 18 -0.58 -10.05 -2.76
N LEU A 19 -0.56 -11.24 -3.36
CA LEU A 19 -1.41 -11.57 -4.51
C LEU A 19 -2.88 -11.70 -4.13
N GLU A 20 -3.17 -12.24 -2.95
CA GLU A 20 -4.54 -12.33 -2.45
C GLU A 20 -5.12 -10.93 -2.15
N ALA A 21 -4.32 -10.05 -1.55
CA ALA A 21 -4.70 -8.66 -1.36
C ALA A 21 -4.90 -7.92 -2.69
N LEU A 22 -4.08 -8.20 -3.71
CA LEU A 22 -4.24 -7.61 -5.04
C LEU A 22 -5.52 -8.08 -5.72
N LYS A 23 -5.85 -9.38 -5.66
CA LYS A 23 -7.13 -9.92 -6.15
C LYS A 23 -8.33 -9.29 -5.45
N LEU A 24 -8.24 -9.13 -4.13
CA LEU A 24 -9.27 -8.45 -3.34
C LEU A 24 -9.47 -7.00 -3.81
N GLN A 25 -8.38 -6.26 -4.00
CA GLN A 25 -8.46 -4.89 -4.52
C GLN A 25 -9.14 -4.83 -5.90
N ASP A 26 -8.80 -5.74 -6.82
CA ASP A 26 -9.44 -5.78 -8.14
C ASP A 26 -10.95 -6.06 -8.04
N LYS A 27 -11.37 -6.96 -7.13
CA LYS A 27 -12.79 -7.22 -6.83
C LYS A 27 -13.47 -5.96 -6.27
N LEU A 28 -12.90 -5.33 -5.24
CA LEU A 28 -13.47 -4.14 -4.61
C LEU A 28 -13.57 -2.97 -5.58
N VAL A 29 -12.57 -2.78 -6.45
CA VAL A 29 -12.63 -1.79 -7.52
C VAL A 29 -13.80 -2.07 -8.46
N SER A 30 -14.01 -3.33 -8.84
CA SER A 30 -15.14 -3.73 -9.69
C SER A 30 -16.49 -3.47 -9.01
N ASP A 31 -16.64 -3.89 -7.76
CA ASP A 31 -17.87 -3.71 -7.00
C ASP A 31 -18.16 -2.23 -6.73
N ARG A 32 -17.12 -1.42 -6.49
CA ARG A 32 -17.24 0.03 -6.33
C ARG A 32 -17.64 0.73 -7.63
N LYS A 33 -17.10 0.30 -8.78
CA LYS A 33 -17.50 0.76 -10.12
C LYS A 33 -18.97 0.44 -10.40
N ALA A 34 -19.42 -0.72 -9.96
CA ALA A 34 -20.80 -1.16 -10.08
C ALA A 34 -21.75 -0.53 -9.04
N GLY A 35 -21.25 0.30 -8.12
CA GLY A 35 -22.05 0.96 -7.08
C GLY A 35 -22.56 0.01 -5.98
N LYS A 36 -21.99 -1.18 -5.84
CA LYS A 36 -22.41 -2.21 -4.87
C LYS A 36 -21.88 -1.97 -3.46
N ILE A 37 -20.74 -1.31 -3.35
CA ILE A 37 -20.06 -1.00 -2.09
C ILE A 37 -19.75 0.49 -2.00
N THR A 38 -19.54 0.96 -0.77
CA THR A 38 -19.03 2.30 -0.49
C THR A 38 -17.50 2.34 -0.62
N ASP A 39 -16.91 3.54 -0.44
CA ASP A 39 -15.46 3.69 -0.38
C ASP A 39 -14.89 2.78 0.72
N THR A 40 -13.86 2.00 0.40
CA THR A 40 -13.29 0.98 1.30
C THR A 40 -11.79 1.23 1.47
N LEU A 41 -11.33 1.26 2.72
CA LEU A 41 -9.93 1.32 3.09
C LEU A 41 -9.49 -0.04 3.65
N LEU A 42 -8.49 -0.65 3.02
CA LEU A 42 -7.88 -1.88 3.51
C LEU A 42 -6.70 -1.53 4.44
N SER A 43 -6.75 -2.00 5.68
CA SER A 43 -5.65 -1.92 6.64
C SER A 43 -5.06 -3.31 6.83
N LEU A 44 -3.83 -3.51 6.35
CA LEU A 44 -3.20 -4.83 6.30
C LEU A 44 -1.68 -4.74 6.34
N GLN A 45 -1.07 -5.88 6.60
CA GLN A 45 0.36 -6.14 6.43
C GLN A 45 0.57 -7.23 5.37
N HIS A 46 1.79 -7.31 4.84
CA HIS A 46 2.21 -8.41 3.97
C HIS A 46 3.37 -9.17 4.61
N PRO A 47 3.47 -10.49 4.41
CA PRO A 47 4.75 -11.18 4.53
C PRO A 47 5.83 -10.50 3.67
N PRO A 48 7.13 -10.67 3.98
CA PRO A 48 8.21 -10.07 3.20
C PRO A 48 8.01 -10.23 1.70
N THR A 49 7.89 -9.10 0.99
CA THR A 49 7.51 -9.07 -0.42
C THR A 49 8.16 -7.88 -1.12
N TYR A 50 8.80 -8.12 -2.27
CA TYR A 50 9.21 -7.05 -3.17
C TYR A 50 8.20 -6.84 -4.29
N THR A 51 7.80 -5.59 -4.49
CA THR A 51 6.90 -5.21 -5.58
C THR A 51 7.61 -4.29 -6.55
N LEU A 52 7.49 -4.58 -7.84
CA LEU A 52 8.08 -3.76 -8.90
C LEU A 52 6.97 -3.03 -9.67
N GLY A 53 6.98 -1.70 -9.54
CA GLY A 53 6.04 -0.78 -10.18
C GLY A 53 6.36 -0.45 -11.64
N LYS A 54 5.52 0.42 -12.24
CA LYS A 54 5.70 0.90 -13.63
C LYS A 54 6.99 1.68 -13.87
N ARG A 55 7.58 2.28 -12.83
CA ARG A 55 8.90 2.94 -12.87
C ARG A 55 10.01 1.85 -12.90
N ARG A 56 9.91 0.96 -13.89
CA ARG A 56 10.77 -0.22 -14.08
C ARG A 56 12.18 0.22 -14.41
N THR A 57 13.03 0.35 -13.41
CA THR A 57 14.48 0.28 -13.61
C THR A 57 14.91 -1.12 -13.21
N VAL A 58 15.46 -1.87 -14.18
CA VAL A 58 15.90 -3.27 -14.03
C VAL A 58 16.95 -3.43 -12.92
N HIS A 59 17.54 -2.31 -12.49
CA HIS A 59 18.54 -2.18 -11.43
C HIS A 59 17.98 -1.97 -10.02
N ASN A 60 16.65 -1.98 -9.82
CA ASN A 60 16.06 -1.68 -8.50
C ASN A 60 16.06 -2.84 -7.52
N LEU A 61 16.33 -4.06 -7.96
CA LEU A 61 16.48 -5.21 -7.08
C LEU A 61 17.90 -5.75 -7.23
N LEU A 62 18.66 -5.70 -6.15
CA LEU A 62 20.08 -6.04 -6.09
C LEU A 62 20.32 -7.53 -5.81
N VAL A 63 19.25 -8.31 -5.66
CA VAL A 63 19.27 -9.73 -5.31
C VAL A 63 18.66 -10.59 -6.42
N SER A 64 19.26 -11.77 -6.63
CA SER A 64 18.79 -12.78 -7.60
C SER A 64 17.53 -13.51 -7.10
N GLU A 65 16.80 -14.16 -8.01
CA GLU A 65 15.62 -14.96 -7.64
C GLU A 65 15.93 -16.10 -6.65
N LEU A 66 17.13 -16.67 -6.72
CA LEU A 66 17.55 -17.72 -5.78
C LEU A 66 17.75 -17.16 -4.37
N GLN A 67 18.33 -15.96 -4.26
CA GLN A 67 18.52 -15.27 -2.98
C GLN A 67 17.17 -14.88 -2.35
N LEU A 68 16.22 -14.41 -3.16
CA LEU A 68 14.85 -14.10 -2.70
C LEU A 68 14.18 -15.32 -2.06
N LYS A 69 14.28 -16.48 -2.71
CA LYS A 69 13.73 -17.73 -2.18
C LYS A 69 14.39 -18.14 -0.86
N SER A 70 15.71 -18.01 -0.75
CA SER A 70 16.41 -18.31 0.50
C SER A 70 16.06 -17.37 1.65
N MET A 71 15.65 -16.13 1.35
CA MET A 71 15.20 -15.15 2.33
C MET A 71 13.70 -15.26 2.66
N GLY A 72 12.99 -16.26 2.12
CA GLY A 72 11.56 -16.42 2.31
C GLY A 72 10.72 -15.27 1.74
N THR A 73 11.22 -14.58 0.71
CA THR A 73 10.59 -13.38 0.13
C THR A 73 10.12 -13.63 -1.29
N GLU A 74 8.94 -13.12 -1.62
CA GLU A 74 8.37 -13.21 -2.98
C GLU A 74 8.57 -11.92 -3.78
N ARG A 75 8.64 -12.04 -5.11
CA ARG A 75 8.71 -10.89 -6.04
C ARG A 75 7.48 -10.85 -6.92
N HIS A 76 6.79 -9.71 -6.90
CA HIS A 76 5.56 -9.49 -7.67
C HIS A 76 5.68 -8.26 -8.58
N TYR A 77 5.18 -8.37 -9.81
CA TYR A 77 5.13 -7.26 -10.76
C TYR A 77 3.75 -6.60 -10.75
N THR A 78 3.70 -5.27 -10.63
CA THR A 78 2.46 -4.51 -10.80
C THR A 78 2.44 -3.86 -12.19
N GLN A 79 1.44 -4.19 -13.00
CA GLN A 79 1.35 -3.73 -14.39
C GLN A 79 0.31 -2.61 -14.57
N SER A 80 0.51 -1.78 -15.59
CA SER A 80 -0.54 -0.84 -16.02
C SER A 80 -1.62 -1.59 -16.80
N GLY A 81 -2.89 -1.17 -16.64
CA GLY A 81 -3.98 -1.68 -17.48
C GLY A 81 -3.71 -1.52 -18.97
N ALA A 82 -3.10 -0.40 -19.40
CA ALA A 82 -2.75 -0.18 -20.81
C ALA A 82 -1.66 -1.13 -21.34
N SER A 83 -0.75 -1.59 -20.46
CA SER A 83 0.27 -2.58 -20.81
C SER A 83 -0.33 -3.95 -21.14
N LEU A 84 -1.48 -4.29 -20.55
CA LEU A 84 -2.21 -5.53 -20.85
C LEU A 84 -2.77 -5.54 -22.28
N TYR A 85 -2.97 -4.36 -22.88
CA TYR A 85 -3.46 -4.20 -24.26
C TYR A 85 -2.32 -3.86 -25.24
N GLY A 86 -1.06 -4.16 -24.89
CA GLY A 86 0.09 -3.97 -25.78
C GLY A 86 0.57 -2.53 -25.94
N VAL A 87 0.02 -1.57 -25.18
CA VAL A 87 0.47 -0.18 -25.23
C VAL A 87 1.78 -0.03 -24.45
N LYS A 88 2.83 0.46 -25.11
CA LYS A 88 4.09 0.82 -24.46
C LYS A 88 3.86 2.04 -23.55
N VAL A 89 3.91 1.83 -22.24
CA VAL A 89 3.80 2.88 -21.22
C VAL A 89 5.16 3.14 -20.61
N ARG A 90 5.56 4.41 -20.50
CA ARG A 90 6.74 4.83 -19.73
C ARG A 90 6.32 5.55 -18.44
N ALA A 91 7.15 5.46 -17.43
CA ALA A 91 7.02 6.35 -16.27
C ALA A 91 7.33 7.80 -16.67
N GLY A 92 6.61 8.75 -16.09
CA GLY A 92 7.06 10.15 -16.06
C GLY A 92 8.22 10.31 -15.09
N GLU A 93 9.15 11.21 -15.40
CA GLU A 93 10.26 11.59 -14.49
C GLU A 93 9.77 12.62 -13.48
N SER A 94 9.97 12.33 -12.19
CA SER A 94 10.11 13.34 -11.12
C SER A 94 10.34 12.66 -9.76
N GLY A 95 11.33 13.20 -9.03
CA GLY A 95 11.33 13.51 -7.60
C GLY A 95 11.13 12.40 -6.57
N GLU A 96 11.46 12.73 -5.32
CA GLU A 96 11.31 11.91 -4.12
C GLU A 96 9.83 11.68 -3.75
N THR A 97 9.24 10.58 -4.23
CA THR A 97 7.85 10.22 -3.86
C THR A 97 7.81 9.45 -2.54
N GLY A 98 6.93 9.84 -1.63
CA GLY A 98 6.68 9.14 -0.36
C GLY A 98 6.62 10.12 0.82
N VAL A 99 6.78 9.58 2.02
CA VAL A 99 6.86 10.32 3.27
C VAL A 99 8.28 10.20 3.82
N TRP A 100 8.84 11.32 4.30
CA TRP A 100 10.25 11.47 4.66
C TRP A 100 10.41 12.10 6.04
N VAL A 101 11.48 11.71 6.75
CA VAL A 101 11.95 12.31 8.01
C VAL A 101 13.39 12.76 7.77
N GLY A 102 13.57 14.07 7.55
CA GLY A 102 14.82 14.56 6.95
C GLY A 102 15.08 13.89 5.61
N GLU A 103 16.27 13.33 5.43
CA GLU A 103 16.69 12.61 4.22
C GLU A 103 16.30 11.11 4.21
N ARG A 104 15.62 10.62 5.26
CA ARG A 104 15.26 9.20 5.41
C ARG A 104 13.81 8.96 5.06
N LYS A 105 13.53 7.92 4.27
CA LYS A 105 12.17 7.59 3.85
C LYS A 105 11.45 6.70 4.88
N ILE A 106 10.32 7.16 5.42
CA ILE A 106 9.50 6.40 6.37
C ILE A 106 8.29 5.72 5.72
N GLY A 107 7.87 6.18 4.53
CA GLY A 107 6.72 5.61 3.85
C GLY A 107 6.75 5.75 2.34
N ALA A 108 6.15 4.78 1.65
CA ALA A 108 5.98 4.79 0.21
C ALA A 108 4.52 5.10 -0.16
N ILE A 109 4.32 5.85 -1.24
CA ILE A 109 3.00 6.12 -1.81
C ILE A 109 3.01 5.64 -3.25
N GLY A 110 2.05 4.80 -3.60
CA GLY A 110 1.88 4.25 -4.93
C GLY A 110 0.44 3.82 -5.14
N PHE A 111 -0.33 4.64 -5.84
CA PHE A 111 -1.73 4.36 -6.16
C PHE A 111 -1.96 4.29 -7.67
N ARG A 112 -3.02 3.57 -8.05
CA ARG A 112 -3.59 3.56 -9.40
C ARG A 112 -4.95 4.22 -9.34
N ILE A 113 -5.26 5.05 -10.33
CA ILE A 113 -6.61 5.59 -10.53
C ILE A 113 -7.16 5.01 -11.83
N SER A 114 -8.37 4.46 -11.77
CA SER A 114 -9.09 3.97 -12.95
C SER A 114 -10.58 4.24 -12.79
N SER A 115 -11.16 4.93 -13.78
CA SER A 115 -12.58 5.31 -13.76
C SER A 115 -12.98 6.06 -12.48
N GLY A 116 -12.12 6.95 -11.99
CA GLY A 116 -12.36 7.72 -10.77
C GLY A 116 -12.19 6.96 -9.45
N ILE A 117 -11.76 5.68 -9.48
CA ILE A 117 -11.55 4.86 -8.28
C ILE A 117 -10.06 4.59 -8.08
N THR A 118 -9.62 4.73 -6.83
CA THR A 118 -8.24 4.50 -6.37
C THR A 118 -8.03 3.05 -5.92
N SER A 119 -6.86 2.48 -6.24
CA SER A 119 -6.37 1.20 -5.71
C SER A 119 -4.85 1.24 -5.47
N HIS A 120 -4.30 0.16 -4.90
CA HIS A 120 -3.03 0.10 -4.18
C HIS A 120 -3.08 0.97 -2.92
N GLY A 121 -2.17 1.95 -2.77
CA GLY A 121 -2.27 2.89 -1.66
C GLY A 121 -0.92 3.39 -1.18
N LEU A 122 -0.69 3.23 0.12
CA LEU A 122 0.51 3.65 0.82
C LEU A 122 1.03 2.50 1.68
N ALA A 123 2.33 2.52 1.96
CA ALA A 123 2.99 1.65 2.93
C ALA A 123 3.76 2.54 3.91
N PHE A 124 3.54 2.35 5.21
CA PHE A 124 4.15 3.14 6.27
C PHE A 124 4.98 2.22 7.16
N ASN A 125 6.26 2.55 7.38
CA ASN A 125 7.17 1.74 8.15
C ASN A 125 6.93 2.00 9.65
N ILE A 126 6.15 1.16 10.32
CA ILE A 126 5.98 1.21 11.77
C ILE A 126 7.22 0.64 12.45
N ASP A 127 7.44 -0.67 12.30
CA ASP A 127 8.63 -1.37 12.78
C ASP A 127 9.02 -2.57 11.88
N PRO A 128 9.18 -2.39 10.56
CA PRO A 128 9.65 -3.47 9.70
C PRO A 128 11.14 -3.76 9.95
N ASP A 129 11.57 -4.97 9.62
CA ASP A 129 12.99 -5.26 9.43
C ASP A 129 13.52 -4.45 8.22
N LEU A 130 14.33 -3.43 8.51
CA LEU A 130 14.83 -2.51 7.49
C LEU A 130 15.95 -3.12 6.65
N SER A 131 16.54 -4.26 7.04
CA SER A 131 17.57 -4.93 6.23
C SER A 131 17.07 -5.35 4.85
N TYR A 132 15.76 -5.63 4.73
CA TYR A 132 15.13 -5.90 3.42
C TYR A 132 15.27 -4.74 2.43
N PHE A 133 15.42 -3.50 2.89
CA PHE A 133 15.59 -2.35 2.00
C PHE A 133 17.01 -2.24 1.43
N GLU A 134 18.00 -2.89 2.03
CA GLU A 134 19.39 -2.93 1.52
C GLU A 134 19.47 -3.65 0.16
N HIS A 135 18.47 -4.47 -0.15
CA HIS A 135 18.40 -5.23 -1.40
C HIS A 135 17.70 -4.48 -2.53
N ILE A 136 17.25 -3.24 -2.31
CA ILE A 136 16.58 -2.43 -3.32
C ILE A 136 17.20 -1.04 -3.45
N VAL A 137 17.08 -0.44 -4.64
CA VAL A 137 17.39 0.98 -4.85
C VAL A 137 16.07 1.77 -4.82
N PRO A 138 15.72 2.42 -3.69
CA PRO A 138 14.48 3.18 -3.60
C PRO A 138 14.54 4.44 -4.47
N CYS A 139 13.49 4.67 -5.26
CA CYS A 139 13.28 5.92 -6.02
C CYS A 139 14.43 6.35 -6.97
N GLY A 140 15.28 5.42 -7.43
CA GLY A 140 16.28 5.68 -8.47
C GLY A 140 17.58 6.36 -8.02
N SER A 141 17.81 6.50 -6.71
CA SER A 141 19.07 7.01 -6.14
C SER A 141 19.55 6.09 -5.02
N ALA A 142 20.80 5.63 -5.10
CA ALA A 142 21.40 4.72 -4.12
C ALA A 142 21.72 5.38 -2.77
N ASP A 143 21.78 6.71 -2.72
CA ASP A 143 22.23 7.47 -1.54
C ASP A 143 21.13 7.77 -0.51
N LYS A 144 19.96 7.11 -0.61
CA LYS A 144 18.80 7.42 0.25
C LYS A 144 18.49 6.28 1.20
N GLU A 145 18.48 6.64 2.48
CA GLU A 145 18.17 5.74 3.57
C GLU A 145 16.66 5.58 3.78
N VAL A 146 16.29 4.48 4.42
CA VAL A 146 14.93 4.21 4.89
C VAL A 146 14.90 4.16 6.42
N THR A 147 13.78 4.53 7.00
CA THR A 147 13.58 4.52 8.45
C THR A 147 12.21 3.95 8.81
N SER A 148 11.93 3.83 10.11
CA SER A 148 10.67 3.38 10.67
C SER A 148 10.25 4.28 11.83
N LEU A 149 8.96 4.27 12.18
CA LEU A 149 8.46 5.02 13.33
C LEU A 149 9.22 4.63 14.60
N ASN A 150 9.47 3.34 14.81
CA ASN A 150 10.21 2.81 15.96
C ASN A 150 11.65 3.36 16.07
N LYS A 151 12.31 3.62 14.93
CA LYS A 151 13.66 4.23 14.92
C LYS A 151 13.65 5.74 15.14
N GLU A 152 12.57 6.43 14.79
CA GLU A 152 12.51 7.90 14.82
C GLU A 152 11.97 8.46 16.15
N VAL A 153 11.50 7.60 17.06
CA VAL A 153 10.95 8.02 18.36
C VAL A 153 11.74 7.44 19.52
N ASP A 154 11.87 8.23 20.59
CA ASP A 154 12.51 7.81 21.85
C ASP A 154 11.46 7.39 22.91
N ILE A 155 10.39 6.75 22.44
CA ILE A 155 9.30 6.26 23.29
C ILE A 155 8.96 4.83 22.94
N ASN A 156 8.40 4.11 23.90
CA ASN A 156 7.76 2.84 23.60
C ASN A 156 6.53 3.10 22.72
N LEU A 157 6.53 2.51 21.53
CA LEU A 157 5.38 2.59 20.65
C LEU A 157 4.16 1.92 21.29
N PRO A 158 2.94 2.46 21.05
CA PRO A 158 1.72 1.75 21.38
C PRO A 158 1.58 0.49 20.51
N THR A 159 0.59 -0.35 20.80
CA THR A 159 0.37 -1.56 19.97
C THR A 159 0.09 -1.18 18.53
N GLU A 160 0.40 -2.09 17.61
CA GLU A 160 0.20 -1.85 16.18
C GLU A 160 -1.27 -1.57 15.85
N GLU A 161 -2.22 -2.18 16.56
CA GLU A 161 -3.64 -1.87 16.40
C GLU A 161 -3.94 -0.39 16.67
N VAL A 162 -3.37 0.17 17.74
CA VAL A 162 -3.56 1.59 18.09
C VAL A 162 -2.94 2.49 17.02
N ILE A 163 -1.77 2.14 16.51
CA ILE A 163 -1.12 2.92 15.43
C ILE A 163 -1.98 2.87 14.16
N HIS A 164 -2.52 1.71 13.80
CA HIS A 164 -3.42 1.57 12.66
C HIS A 164 -4.69 2.41 12.83
N GLU A 165 -5.30 2.39 14.00
CA GLU A 165 -6.47 3.24 14.31
C GLU A 165 -6.16 4.73 14.19
N GLN A 166 -4.98 5.16 14.64
CA GLN A 166 -4.53 6.55 14.50
C GLN A 166 -4.31 6.93 13.03
N LEU A 167 -3.70 6.06 12.22
CA LEU A 167 -3.51 6.28 10.79
C LEU A 167 -4.85 6.39 10.05
N VAL A 168 -5.80 5.50 10.37
CA VAL A 168 -7.15 5.55 9.80
C VAL A 168 -7.89 6.82 10.25
N SER A 169 -7.80 7.21 11.52
CA SER A 169 -8.39 8.46 12.03
C SER A 169 -7.85 9.71 11.29
N CYS A 170 -6.56 9.70 10.95
CA CYS A 170 -5.96 10.74 10.10
C CYS A 170 -6.58 10.75 8.69
N PHE A 171 -6.76 9.57 8.09
CA PHE A 171 -7.41 9.42 6.78
C PHE A 171 -8.85 9.95 6.81
N GLU A 172 -9.65 9.55 7.80
CA GLU A 172 -11.03 10.01 7.98
C GLU A 172 -11.14 11.53 8.00
N ARG A 173 -10.27 12.17 8.80
CA ARG A 173 -10.21 13.63 8.94
C ARG A 173 -9.83 14.33 7.65
N LEU A 174 -8.83 13.81 6.93
CA LEU A 174 -8.35 14.39 5.68
C LEU A 174 -9.37 14.29 4.55
N PHE A 175 -10.12 13.19 4.50
CA PHE A 175 -11.11 12.94 3.44
C PHE A 175 -12.52 13.42 3.79
N GLY A 176 -12.72 14.01 4.98
CA GLY A 176 -14.00 14.54 5.43
C GLY A 176 -15.08 13.46 5.55
N ASN A 177 -14.68 12.23 5.86
CA ASN A 177 -15.63 11.13 6.04
C ASN A 177 -16.39 11.33 7.34
N THR A 178 -17.71 11.23 7.27
CA THR A 178 -18.61 11.53 8.39
C THR A 178 -19.12 10.29 9.09
N ASN A 179 -18.89 9.11 8.50
CA ASN A 179 -19.28 7.82 9.05
C ASN A 179 -18.25 6.76 8.68
N VAL A 180 -17.76 6.01 9.67
CA VAL A 180 -16.70 5.03 9.48
C VAL A 180 -17.16 3.72 10.08
N ILE A 181 -17.15 2.67 9.27
CA ILE A 181 -17.62 1.35 9.65
C ILE A 181 -16.42 0.41 9.63
N TRP A 182 -16.05 -0.10 10.79
CA TRP A 182 -14.95 -1.06 10.93
C TRP A 182 -15.45 -2.48 10.66
N ARG A 183 -14.65 -3.25 9.92
CA ARG A 183 -14.83 -4.69 9.69
C ARG A 183 -13.55 -5.42 10.03
N GLU A 184 -13.68 -6.44 10.89
CA GLU A 184 -12.58 -7.33 11.25
C GLU A 184 -12.57 -8.55 10.32
N ASN A 185 -11.47 -8.74 9.60
CA ASN A 185 -11.23 -9.84 8.66
C ASN A 185 -12.48 -10.28 7.87
N PRO A 186 -13.18 -9.35 7.19
CA PRO A 186 -14.38 -9.72 6.44
C PRO A 186 -14.02 -10.74 5.37
N SER A 187 -14.73 -11.87 5.37
CA SER A 187 -14.63 -12.84 4.30
C SER A 187 -14.95 -12.15 2.97
N VAL A 188 -14.05 -12.31 1.99
CA VAL A 188 -14.24 -11.81 0.62
C VAL A 188 -15.48 -12.45 -0.05
N TYR A 189 -16.00 -13.53 0.54
CA TYR A 189 -17.15 -14.31 0.08
C TYR A 189 -18.46 -14.00 0.81
N ASP A 190 -18.46 -13.26 1.93
CA ASP A 190 -19.66 -13.06 2.76
C ASP A 190 -20.56 -11.90 2.30
N GLN A 191 -20.23 -11.22 1.20
CA GLN A 191 -21.05 -10.12 0.65
C GLN A 191 -22.09 -10.58 -0.38
N GLN A 192 -22.50 -11.85 -0.35
CA GLN A 192 -23.69 -12.35 -1.05
C GLN A 192 -24.82 -12.58 -0.05
N ASN A 193 -25.48 -11.51 0.38
CA ASN A 193 -26.84 -11.56 0.92
C ASN A 193 -27.52 -10.22 0.66
#